data_AF-A0A4Q3F609-F1
#
_entry.id   AF-A0A4Q3F609-F1
#
_cell.length_a   1.000
_cell.length_b   1.000
_cell.length_c   1.000
_cell.angle_alpha   90.00
_cell.angle_beta   90.00
_cell.angle_gamma   90.00
#
_symmetry.space_group_name_H-M   'P 1'
#
loop_
_entity.id
_entity.type
_entity.pdbx_description
1 polymer ?
#
loop_
_entity_poly.entity_id
_entity_poly.type
_entity_poly.pdbx_seq_one_letter_code
_entity_poly.pdbx_strand_id
1 'polypeptide(L)'
;IIDQVKAKYPKAKLILTGMQVPPNMGVKYADDFKKIFPRLAKKNDMQLVSFLLENVAGNRELNQRDGIHPTAKGAKIVAENVWQVLQKML
;
A
#
# COMPACT_ATOMS: atom_id res chain seq x y z
N ILE A 1 -1.17 14.94 -5.54
CA ILE A 1 -0.10 14.02 -5.98
C ILE A 1 -0.43 13.38 -7.33
N ILE A 2 -1.46 12.53 -7.43
CA ILE A 2 -1.80 11.82 -8.69
C ILE A 2 -1.96 12.78 -9.87
N ASP A 3 -2.77 13.84 -9.72
CA ASP A 3 -3.00 14.81 -10.80
C ASP A 3 -1.72 15.51 -11.26
N GLN A 4 -0.83 15.85 -10.34
CA GLN A 4 0.45 16.48 -10.66
C GLN A 4 1.38 15.52 -11.41
N VAL A 5 1.41 14.24 -11.03
CA VAL A 5 2.19 13.22 -11.75
C VAL A 5 1.64 13.02 -13.16
N LYS A 6 0.31 12.91 -13.33
CA LYS A 6 -0.33 12.78 -14.65
C LYS A 6 -0.07 14.00 -15.54
N ALA A 7 -0.10 15.21 -14.96
CA ALA A 7 0.19 16.44 -15.70
C ALA A 7 1.65 16.50 -16.17
N LYS A 8 2.60 16.11 -15.31
CA LYS A 8 4.04 16.16 -15.63
C LYS A 8 4.52 14.99 -16.48
N TYR A 9 3.93 13.81 -16.31
CA TYR A 9 4.32 12.54 -16.94
C TYR A 9 3.09 11.81 -17.49
N PRO A 10 2.49 12.28 -18.60
CA PRO A 10 1.22 11.76 -19.10
C PRO A 10 1.28 10.29 -19.58
N LYS A 11 2.50 9.76 -19.83
CA LYS A 11 2.72 8.36 -20.23
C LYS A 11 3.14 7.44 -19.08
N ALA A 12 3.22 7.94 -17.85
CA ALA A 12 3.62 7.13 -16.71
C ALA A 12 2.55 6.06 -16.41
N LYS A 13 2.96 4.80 -16.35
CA LYS A 13 2.15 3.75 -15.75
C LYS A 13 2.18 3.92 -14.23
N LEU A 14 1.03 3.88 -13.57
CA LEU A 14 0.90 4.21 -12.15
C LEU A 14 0.50 3.00 -11.31
N ILE A 15 1.17 2.85 -10.16
CA ILE A 15 0.80 1.91 -9.10
C ILE A 15 0.47 2.73 -7.86
N LEU A 16 -0.63 2.39 -7.19
CA LEU A 16 -0.94 2.88 -5.85
C LEU A 16 -0.72 1.77 -4.83
N THR A 17 -0.05 2.08 -3.72
CA THR A 17 0.10 1.16 -2.59
C THR A 17 -0.91 1.50 -1.50
N GLY A 18 -1.82 0.56 -1.22
CA GLY A 18 -2.86 0.70 -0.22
C GLY A 18 -2.33 0.63 1.20
N MET A 19 -2.95 1.38 2.10
CA MET A 19 -2.68 1.35 3.54
C MET A 19 -3.96 1.10 4.33
N GLN A 20 -3.77 0.59 5.54
CA GLN A 20 -4.80 0.39 6.55
C GLN A 20 -4.36 1.05 7.85
N VAL A 21 -5.32 1.42 8.68
CA VAL A 21 -5.07 1.93 10.04
C VAL A 21 -5.53 0.91 11.08
N PRO A 22 -4.97 0.93 12.30
CA PRO A 22 -5.38 0.04 13.36
C PRO A 22 -6.89 0.14 13.70
N PRO A 23 -7.57 -0.99 13.98
CA PRO A 23 -9.00 -0.99 14.35
C PRO A 23 -9.33 -0.20 15.63
N ASN A 24 -8.35 0.00 16.52
CA ASN A 24 -8.52 0.76 17.76
C ASN A 24 -8.76 2.27 17.53
N MET A 25 -8.58 2.77 16.31
CA MET A 25 -9.00 4.12 15.89
C MET A 25 -10.49 4.22 15.53
N GLY A 26 -11.23 3.10 15.65
CA GLY A 26 -12.65 3.00 15.33
C GLY A 26 -12.88 2.27 14.00
N VAL A 27 -13.73 1.24 14.04
CA VAL A 27 -14.02 0.35 12.89
C VAL A 27 -14.46 1.14 11.66
N LYS A 28 -15.40 2.09 11.84
CA LYS A 28 -15.89 2.93 10.75
C LYS A 28 -14.75 3.72 10.09
N TYR A 29 -13.87 4.32 10.88
CA TYR A 29 -12.75 5.09 10.38
C TYR A 29 -11.75 4.21 9.63
N ALA A 30 -11.42 3.04 10.18
CA ALA A 30 -10.52 2.09 9.54
C ALA A 30 -11.06 1.60 8.18
N ASP A 31 -12.36 1.29 8.12
CA ASP A 31 -13.02 0.89 6.88
C ASP A 31 -13.07 2.01 5.84
N ASP A 32 -13.41 3.23 6.26
CA ASP A 32 -13.48 4.39 5.38
C ASP A 32 -12.10 4.72 4.81
N PHE A 33 -11.05 4.64 5.65
CA PHE A 33 -9.66 4.86 5.27
C PHE A 33 -9.19 3.81 4.26
N LYS A 34 -9.37 2.51 4.54
CA LYS A 34 -9.00 1.42 3.64
C LYS A 34 -9.64 1.57 2.25
N LYS A 35 -10.89 2.05 2.19
CA LYS A 35 -11.62 2.24 0.93
C LYS A 35 -11.11 3.41 0.07
N ILE A 36 -10.27 4.32 0.60
CA ILE A 36 -9.70 5.45 -0.17
C ILE A 36 -8.88 4.94 -1.35
N PHE A 37 -8.00 3.98 -1.10
CA PHE A 37 -7.02 3.49 -2.07
C PHE A 37 -7.66 2.81 -3.30
N PRO A 38 -8.54 1.80 -3.16
CA PRO A 38 -9.18 1.19 -4.33
C PRO A 38 -10.07 2.16 -5.11
N ARG A 39 -10.73 3.12 -4.43
CA ARG A 39 -11.50 4.17 -5.12
C ARG A 39 -10.59 5.07 -5.98
N LEU A 40 -9.45 5.51 -5.43
CA LEU A 40 -8.49 6.34 -6.17
C LEU A 40 -7.83 5.58 -7.30
N ALA A 41 -7.44 4.32 -7.08
CA ALA A 41 -6.83 3.49 -8.12
C ALA A 41 -7.79 3.29 -9.30
N LYS A 42 -9.05 2.92 -9.02
CA LYS A 42 -10.08 2.78 -10.06
C LYS A 42 -10.35 4.09 -10.79
N LYS A 43 -10.51 5.21 -10.06
CA LYS A 43 -10.77 6.53 -10.66
C LYS A 43 -9.66 6.98 -11.61
N ASN A 44 -8.42 6.56 -11.35
CA ASN A 44 -7.24 7.05 -12.07
C ASN A 44 -6.58 6.01 -12.98
N ASP A 45 -7.22 4.85 -13.19
CA ASP A 45 -6.68 3.74 -13.97
C ASP A 45 -5.27 3.31 -13.51
N MET A 46 -5.12 3.12 -12.20
CA MET A 46 -3.87 2.69 -11.58
C MET A 46 -3.96 1.23 -11.17
N GLN A 47 -2.84 0.51 -11.26
CA GLN A 47 -2.71 -0.78 -10.59
C GLN A 47 -2.66 -0.57 -9.06
N LEU A 48 -3.11 -1.54 -8.28
CA LEU A 48 -3.23 -1.43 -6.83
C LEU A 48 -2.50 -2.58 -6.13
N VAL A 49 -1.58 -2.23 -5.22
CA VAL A 49 -1.16 -3.14 -4.15
C VAL A 49 -2.17 -2.95 -3.00
N SER A 50 -3.05 -3.93 -2.77
CA SER A 50 -4.20 -3.76 -1.86
C SER A 50 -3.81 -3.32 -0.44
N PHE A 51 -2.74 -3.89 0.10
CA PHE A 51 -2.15 -3.49 1.37
C PHE A 51 -0.63 -3.67 1.33
N LEU A 52 0.13 -2.60 1.55
CA LEU A 52 1.59 -2.63 1.47
C LEU A 52 2.22 -3.58 2.51
N LEU A 53 1.64 -3.61 3.71
CA LEU A 53 2.15 -4.40 4.85
C LEU A 53 1.40 -5.73 5.02
N GLU A 54 0.79 -6.26 3.95
CA GLU A 54 0.18 -7.58 3.96
C GLU A 54 1.20 -8.63 4.46
N ASN A 55 0.77 -9.50 5.38
CA ASN A 55 1.61 -10.47 6.10
C ASN A 55 2.75 -9.90 6.97
N VAL A 56 2.87 -8.57 7.11
CA VAL A 56 3.91 -7.90 7.91
C VAL A 56 3.31 -7.16 9.11
N ALA A 57 2.25 -6.39 8.90
CA ALA A 57 1.65 -5.59 9.97
C ALA A 57 1.20 -6.47 11.15
N GLY A 58 1.60 -6.08 12.38
CA GLY A 58 1.23 -6.80 13.61
C GLY A 58 2.03 -8.07 13.89
N ASN A 59 2.89 -8.53 12.96
CA ASN A 59 3.76 -9.68 13.21
C ASN A 59 5.05 -9.24 13.94
N ARG A 60 5.21 -9.65 15.19
CA ARG A 60 6.34 -9.25 16.05
C ARG A 60 7.72 -9.65 15.50
N GLU A 61 7.82 -10.76 14.77
CA GLU A 61 9.11 -11.19 14.19
C GLU A 61 9.51 -10.37 12.96
N LEU A 62 8.53 -9.76 12.30
CA LEU A 62 8.70 -8.99 11.07
C LEU A 62 8.75 -7.49 11.32
N ASN A 63 8.52 -7.04 12.55
CA ASN A 63 8.59 -5.65 12.96
C ASN A 63 9.69 -5.41 14.01
N GLN A 64 10.17 -4.18 14.06
CA GLN A 64 11.15 -3.70 15.01
C GLN A 64 10.55 -3.70 16.43
N ARG A 65 11.34 -3.30 17.43
CA ARG A 65 10.93 -3.30 18.84
C ARG A 65 9.66 -2.47 19.10
N ASP A 66 9.37 -1.49 18.25
CA ASP A 66 8.15 -0.68 18.29
C ASP A 66 6.88 -1.40 17.81
N GLY A 67 7.01 -2.57 17.18
CA GLY A 67 5.90 -3.37 16.69
C GLY A 67 5.22 -2.86 15.42
N ILE A 68 5.71 -1.78 14.79
CA ILE A 68 5.05 -1.14 13.63
C ILE A 68 5.97 -0.89 12.44
N HIS A 69 7.30 -0.81 12.64
CA HIS A 69 8.23 -0.65 11.54
C HIS A 69 8.82 -1.99 11.12
N PRO A 70 8.82 -2.37 9.82
CA PRO A 70 9.39 -3.64 9.40
C PRO A 70 10.87 -3.79 9.76
N THR A 71 11.29 -5.02 10.11
CA THR A 71 12.70 -5.42 10.13
C THR A 71 13.22 -5.64 8.71
N ALA A 72 14.50 -5.98 8.54
CA ALA A 72 15.03 -6.39 7.24
C ALA A 72 14.25 -7.59 6.63
N LYS A 73 13.85 -8.57 7.46
CA LYS A 73 13.02 -9.70 7.04
C LYS A 73 11.63 -9.24 6.62
N GLY A 74 11.00 -8.35 7.40
CA GLY A 74 9.70 -7.76 7.05
C GLY A 74 9.75 -6.94 5.77
N ALA A 75 10.78 -6.12 5.58
CA ALA A 75 10.96 -5.30 4.39
C ALA A 75 11.08 -6.13 3.10
N LYS A 76 11.67 -7.34 3.17
CA LYS A 76 11.71 -8.26 2.02
C LYS A 76 10.30 -8.70 1.59
N ILE A 77 9.39 -8.93 2.55
CA ILE A 77 7.99 -9.27 2.26
C ILE A 77 7.24 -8.05 1.72
N VAL A 78 7.48 -6.85 2.27
CA VAL A 78 6.92 -5.60 1.74
C VAL A 78 7.33 -5.40 0.27
N ALA A 79 8.59 -5.67 -0.07
CA ALA A 79 9.07 -5.61 -1.44
C ALA A 79 8.35 -6.61 -2.34
N GLU A 80 8.14 -7.85 -1.88
CA GLU A 80 7.39 -8.88 -2.62
C GLU A 80 5.93 -8.46 -2.87
N ASN A 81 5.27 -7.88 -1.87
CA ASN A 81 3.89 -7.37 -2.03
C ASN A 81 3.78 -6.33 -3.16
N VAL A 82 4.79 -5.46 -3.31
CA VAL A 82 4.87 -4.50 -4.42
C VAL A 82 5.22 -5.20 -5.73
N TRP A 83 6.20 -6.12 -5.68
CA TRP A 83 6.72 -6.83 -6.85
C TRP A 83 5.63 -7.61 -7.59
N GLN A 84 4.72 -8.27 -6.86
CA GLN A 84 3.60 -9.03 -7.44
C GLN A 84 2.72 -8.23 -8.39
N VAL A 85 2.62 -6.91 -8.17
CA VAL A 85 1.89 -5.98 -9.04
C VAL A 85 2.82 -5.37 -10.07
N LEU A 86 3.98 -4.85 -9.64
CA LEU A 86 4.93 -4.15 -10.49
C LEU A 86 5.44 -5.01 -11.65
N GLN A 87 5.76 -6.28 -11.41
CA GLN A 87 6.34 -7.16 -12.43
C GLN A 87 5.41 -7.37 -13.65
N LYS A 88 4.08 -7.26 -13.45
CA LYS A 88 3.09 -7.44 -14.52
C LYS A 88 2.97 -6.22 -15.44
N MET A 89 3.65 -5.12 -15.08
CA MET A 89 3.58 -3.84 -15.80
C MET A 89 4.85 -3.52 -16.60
N LEU A 90 5.92 -4.27 -16.38
CA LEU A 90 7.18 -4.21 -17.13
C LEU A 90 7.01 -4.95 -18.46
#